data_AF-A0A534RC68-F1
#
_entry.id   AF-A0A534RC68-F1
#
_cell.length_a   1.000
_cell.length_b   1.000
_cell.length_c   1.000
_cell.angle_alpha   90.00
_cell.angle_beta   90.00
_cell.angle_gamma   90.00
#
_symmetry.space_group_name_H-M   'P 1'
#
loop_
_entity.id
_entity.type
_entity.pdbx_description
1 polymer ?
#
loop_
_entity_poly.entity_id
_entity_poly.type
_entity_poly.pdbx_seq_one_letter_code
_entity_poly.pdbx_strand_id
1 'polypeptide(L)'
;MTRLLVGSAALAAVFLAISGCGGGPETPPPTTTHSAAPATTTPGAAAPTTTVAGEAEEETAPLLAWADANPEEGKAPLAVEFKADTEGGKPPLKYTWKFGDGSPDSSEANPKHTYDKPGKYRADLSVSDGGGDSDSDYIEVEVQ
;
A
#
# COMPACT_ATOMS: atom_id res chain seq x y z
N MET A 1 20.66 -25.38 -7.54
CA MET A 1 19.60 -26.30 -8.00
C MET A 1 18.70 -25.56 -8.96
N THR A 2 18.53 -26.10 -10.17
CA THR A 2 17.71 -25.56 -11.26
C THR A 2 16.21 -25.76 -11.01
N ARG A 3 15.38 -24.70 -11.15
CA ARG A 3 13.95 -24.76 -11.52
C ARG A 3 13.60 -23.46 -12.26
N LEU A 4 13.64 -23.42 -13.58
CA LEU A 4 12.63 -23.82 -14.59
C LEU A 4 11.55 -22.74 -14.80
N LEU A 5 11.61 -22.08 -15.95
CA LEU A 5 10.62 -21.13 -16.48
C LEU A 5 9.26 -21.81 -16.73
N VAL A 6 8.19 -21.08 -16.38
CA VAL A 6 6.84 -21.13 -16.99
C VAL A 6 6.40 -19.65 -17.02
N GLY A 7 5.95 -19.01 -18.09
CA GLY A 7 5.36 -19.49 -19.33
C GLY A 7 4.00 -18.80 -19.51
N SER A 8 3.98 -17.72 -20.30
CA SER A 8 2.86 -17.16 -21.08
C SER A 8 1.44 -17.05 -20.51
N ALA A 9 0.88 -15.83 -20.59
CA ALA A 9 -0.44 -15.61 -21.19
C ALA A 9 -0.57 -14.15 -21.68
N ALA A 10 -0.57 -13.97 -23.01
CA ALA A 10 -0.98 -12.73 -23.63
C ALA A 10 -2.51 -12.64 -23.63
N LEU A 11 -3.06 -11.51 -23.22
CA LEU A 11 -4.45 -11.14 -23.49
C LEU A 11 -4.50 -9.68 -23.91
N ALA A 12 -4.68 -9.51 -25.22
CA ALA A 12 -4.99 -8.24 -25.84
C ALA A 12 -6.42 -7.82 -25.48
N ALA A 13 -6.60 -6.59 -25.01
CA ALA A 13 -7.89 -5.93 -24.94
C ALA A 13 -7.76 -4.52 -25.52
N VAL A 14 -8.27 -4.39 -26.74
CA VAL A 14 -8.55 -3.13 -27.42
C VAL A 14 -9.67 -2.41 -26.66
N PHE A 15 -9.44 -1.19 -26.21
CA PHE A 15 -10.54 -0.27 -25.87
C PHE A 15 -10.36 1.08 -26.58
N LEU A 16 -11.46 1.45 -27.23
CA LEU A 16 -11.64 2.55 -28.15
C LEU A 16 -11.48 3.92 -27.49
N ALA A 17 -10.88 4.82 -28.26
CA ALA A 17 -10.84 6.24 -28.00
C ALA A 17 -12.24 6.86 -27.94
N ILE A 18 -12.47 7.72 -26.95
CA ILE A 18 -13.40 8.84 -27.05
C ILE A 18 -12.62 10.13 -26.74
N SER A 19 -12.35 10.89 -27.80
CA SER A 19 -11.95 12.28 -27.73
C SER A 19 -13.11 13.13 -27.20
N GLY A 20 -12.78 14.15 -26.40
CA GLY A 20 -13.49 15.42 -26.50
C GLY A 20 -13.74 16.17 -25.18
N CYS A 21 -12.89 17.19 -24.95
CA CYS A 21 -13.16 18.51 -24.34
C CYS A 21 -13.68 18.56 -22.89
N GLY A 22 -13.16 19.38 -21.96
CA GLY A 22 -12.39 20.61 -22.05
C GLY A 22 -13.13 21.69 -21.23
N GLY A 23 -12.53 22.20 -20.15
CA GLY A 23 -13.12 23.32 -19.41
C GLY A 23 -12.51 23.67 -18.04
N GLY A 24 -11.48 24.52 -18.03
CA GLY A 24 -11.40 25.72 -17.15
C GLY A 24 -10.93 25.60 -15.69
N PRO A 25 -10.48 26.74 -15.07
CA PRO A 25 -9.48 26.75 -14.00
C PRO A 25 -9.98 26.95 -12.55
N GLU A 26 -9.25 26.32 -11.63
CA GLU A 26 -8.89 26.61 -10.23
C GLU A 26 -9.80 27.42 -9.28
N THR A 27 -9.93 26.92 -8.03
CA THR A 27 -9.80 27.72 -6.79
C THR A 27 -9.46 26.83 -5.57
N PRO A 28 -8.65 27.33 -4.59
CA PRO A 28 -7.91 26.56 -3.55
C PRO A 28 -8.72 26.25 -2.26
N PRO A 29 -8.20 25.42 -1.31
CA PRO A 29 -8.95 24.94 -0.14
C PRO A 29 -9.01 25.96 1.02
N PRO A 30 -10.02 25.89 1.93
CA PRO A 30 -10.03 26.70 3.13
C PRO A 30 -9.20 26.10 4.28
N THR A 31 -8.42 26.97 4.93
CA THR A 31 -7.57 26.73 6.10
C THR A 31 -8.21 27.30 7.38
N THR A 32 -8.18 26.49 8.44
CA THR A 32 -8.23 26.79 9.89
C THR A 32 -9.51 27.36 10.54
N THR A 33 -10.00 26.62 11.56
CA THR A 33 -10.42 27.22 12.83
C THR A 33 -10.11 26.25 13.98
N HIS A 34 -9.19 26.66 14.86
CA HIS A 34 -9.03 26.15 16.23
C HIS A 34 -10.11 26.78 17.11
N SER A 35 -10.75 26.00 17.97
CA SER A 35 -11.43 26.51 19.16
C SER A 35 -11.44 25.47 20.27
N ALA A 36 -10.86 25.82 21.41
CA ALA A 36 -10.82 25.03 22.64
C ALA A 36 -11.74 25.68 23.69
N ALA A 37 -12.47 24.88 24.47
CA ALA A 37 -12.96 25.20 25.83
C ALA A 37 -13.56 23.96 26.54
N PRO A 38 -13.63 23.91 27.89
CA PRO A 38 -13.48 22.68 28.69
C PRO A 38 -14.65 22.30 29.65
N ALA A 39 -14.39 21.25 30.46
CA ALA A 39 -15.10 20.71 31.66
C ALA A 39 -16.33 19.81 31.40
N THR A 40 -16.58 18.70 32.11
CA THR A 40 -16.55 18.48 33.58
C THR A 40 -16.50 16.98 33.91
N THR A 41 -15.87 16.61 35.02
CA THR A 41 -15.88 15.29 35.65
C THR A 41 -17.16 15.05 36.48
N THR A 42 -17.62 13.79 36.58
CA THR A 42 -18.30 13.26 37.77
C THR A 42 -18.10 11.73 37.83
N PRO A 43 -17.69 11.16 38.98
CA PRO A 43 -17.50 9.73 39.19
C PRO A 43 -18.78 9.05 39.74
N GLY A 44 -19.08 7.84 39.27
CA GLY A 44 -20.18 7.02 39.77
C GLY A 44 -19.83 5.53 39.65
N ALA A 45 -19.65 4.90 40.80
CA ALA A 45 -19.03 3.59 40.99
C ALA A 45 -19.98 2.39 40.81
N ALA A 46 -19.32 1.22 40.73
CA ALA A 46 -19.74 -0.11 41.14
C ALA A 46 -20.25 -1.07 40.03
N ALA A 47 -19.31 -1.94 39.62
CA ALA A 47 -19.52 -3.27 39.04
C ALA A 47 -20.23 -4.19 40.09
N PRO A 48 -20.79 -5.38 39.74
CA PRO A 48 -20.00 -6.46 39.12
C PRO A 48 -20.74 -7.37 38.11
N THR A 49 -19.93 -8.22 37.49
CA THR A 49 -20.24 -9.61 37.09
C THR A 49 -20.41 -9.85 35.59
N THR A 50 -19.31 -10.36 35.03
CA THR A 50 -19.26 -11.59 34.20
C THR A 50 -19.87 -11.54 32.81
N THR A 51 -18.98 -11.55 31.82
CA THR A 51 -18.88 -12.68 30.89
C THR A 51 -17.45 -12.69 30.35
N VAL A 52 -16.56 -13.47 30.98
CA VAL A 52 -15.37 -13.97 30.30
C VAL A 52 -15.84 -15.17 29.51
N ALA A 53 -16.44 -14.89 28.34
CA ALA A 53 -16.33 -15.83 27.25
C ALA A 53 -14.94 -15.58 26.70
N GLY A 54 -14.04 -16.56 26.87
CA GLY A 54 -12.84 -16.60 26.05
C GLY A 54 -13.32 -16.60 24.60
N GLU A 55 -13.18 -15.45 23.96
CA GLU A 55 -13.15 -15.38 22.51
C GLU A 55 -11.97 -16.27 22.14
N ALA A 56 -12.27 -17.42 21.54
CA ALA A 56 -11.22 -18.25 20.98
C ALA A 56 -10.42 -17.32 20.06
N GLU A 57 -9.15 -17.10 20.40
CA GLU A 57 -8.19 -16.53 19.46
C GLU A 57 -8.25 -17.43 18.24
N GLU A 58 -8.93 -16.96 17.19
CA GLU A 58 -8.77 -17.51 15.86
C GLU A 58 -7.30 -17.23 15.53
N GLU A 59 -6.46 -18.24 15.77
CA GLU A 59 -5.03 -18.18 15.48
C GLU A 59 -4.88 -18.06 13.96
N THR A 60 -4.91 -16.82 13.48
CA THR A 60 -4.69 -16.50 12.08
C THR A 60 -3.23 -16.79 11.75
N ALA A 61 -2.98 -17.44 10.61
CA ALA A 61 -1.63 -17.67 10.12
C ALA A 61 -0.84 -16.35 10.10
N PRO A 62 0.48 -16.38 10.39
CA PRO A 62 1.28 -15.16 10.43
C PRO A 62 1.24 -14.45 9.07
N LEU A 63 1.23 -13.12 9.09
CA LEU A 63 1.32 -12.33 7.87
C LEU A 63 2.74 -12.43 7.27
N LEU A 64 2.80 -12.77 5.98
CA LEU A 64 3.99 -12.71 5.15
C LEU A 64 3.71 -11.83 3.92
N ALA A 65 4.68 -11.02 3.52
CA ALA A 65 4.60 -10.12 2.38
C ALA A 65 5.88 -10.21 1.53
N TRP A 66 5.71 -10.12 0.22
CA TRP A 66 6.81 -10.14 -0.74
C TRP A 66 6.62 -9.05 -1.79
N ALA A 67 7.72 -8.38 -2.13
CA ALA A 67 7.74 -7.28 -3.09
C ALA A 67 8.31 -7.74 -4.43
N ASP A 68 7.59 -7.46 -5.50
CA ASP A 68 8.03 -7.69 -6.88
C ASP A 68 7.89 -6.42 -7.73
N ALA A 69 8.71 -6.30 -8.78
CA ALA A 69 8.65 -5.19 -9.73
C ALA A 69 8.93 -5.67 -11.16
N ASN A 70 8.35 -4.99 -12.15
CA ASN A 70 8.67 -5.22 -13.55
C ASN A 70 8.51 -3.94 -14.40
N PRO A 71 9.54 -3.53 -15.16
CA PRO A 71 10.93 -4.00 -15.14
C PRO A 71 11.71 -3.50 -13.91
N GLU A 72 12.75 -4.23 -13.50
CA GLU A 72 13.69 -3.82 -12.43
C GLU A 72 14.86 -2.96 -12.94
N GLU A 73 15.06 -2.90 -14.26
CA GLU A 73 16.10 -2.07 -14.86
C GLU A 73 15.67 -1.47 -16.20
N GLY A 74 16.21 -0.30 -16.55
CA GLY A 74 15.93 0.33 -17.83
C GLY A 74 16.44 1.77 -17.95
N LYS A 75 16.05 2.46 -19.03
CA LYS A 75 16.42 3.86 -19.27
C LYS A 75 15.37 4.81 -18.68
N ALA A 76 15.81 5.97 -18.20
CA ALA A 76 14.87 7.03 -17.82
C ALA A 76 14.10 7.60 -19.05
N PRO A 77 12.80 7.90 -18.93
CA PRO A 77 11.93 7.57 -17.79
C PRO A 77 11.56 6.07 -17.80
N LEU A 78 11.69 5.42 -16.64
CA LEU A 78 11.36 4.01 -16.47
C LEU A 78 10.02 3.86 -15.75
N ALA A 79 9.01 3.38 -16.48
CA ALA A 79 7.73 3.00 -15.88
C ALA A 79 7.82 1.57 -15.33
N VAL A 80 7.57 1.41 -14.03
CA VAL A 80 7.65 0.15 -13.29
C VAL A 80 6.29 -0.18 -12.70
N GLU A 81 5.87 -1.43 -12.88
CA GLU A 81 4.70 -2.00 -12.22
C GLU A 81 5.18 -2.77 -10.99
N PHE A 82 4.70 -2.38 -9.81
CA PHE A 82 4.99 -3.04 -8.55
C PHE A 82 3.86 -4.02 -8.20
N LYS A 83 4.21 -5.08 -7.49
CA LYS A 83 3.27 -6.08 -7.01
C LYS A 83 3.59 -6.47 -5.58
N ALA A 84 2.55 -6.52 -4.75
CA ALA A 84 2.62 -7.10 -3.41
C ALA A 84 1.93 -8.46 -3.44
N ASP A 85 2.69 -9.51 -3.15
CA ASP A 85 2.11 -10.82 -2.86
C ASP A 85 2.08 -10.99 -1.32
N THR A 86 1.04 -11.63 -0.79
CA THR A 86 0.84 -11.79 0.66
C THR A 86 0.26 -13.17 1.00
N GLU A 87 0.65 -13.72 2.14
CA GLU A 87 0.08 -14.95 2.71
C GLU A 87 -0.19 -14.79 4.20
N GLY A 88 -1.26 -15.42 4.69
CA GLY A 88 -1.71 -15.28 6.07
C GLY A 88 -2.23 -13.88 6.42
N GLY A 89 -2.17 -13.55 7.71
CA GLY A 89 -2.68 -12.31 8.28
C GLY A 89 -4.19 -12.26 8.45
N LYS A 90 -4.64 -11.34 9.30
CA LYS A 90 -6.05 -11.09 9.58
C LYS A 90 -6.57 -9.91 8.74
N PRO A 91 -7.51 -10.09 7.81
CA PRO A 91 -8.03 -8.97 7.04
C PRO A 91 -8.72 -7.90 7.92
N PRO A 92 -8.78 -6.63 7.47
CA PRO A 92 -8.28 -6.13 6.19
C PRO A 92 -6.76 -5.86 6.17
N LEU A 93 -6.12 -6.22 5.06
CA LEU A 93 -4.72 -5.87 4.79
C LEU A 93 -4.61 -4.42 4.30
N LYS A 94 -3.53 -3.74 4.68
CA LYS A 94 -3.17 -2.39 4.22
C LYS A 94 -1.76 -2.40 3.69
N TYR A 95 -1.58 -1.79 2.53
CA TYR A 95 -0.30 -1.73 1.83
C TYR A 95 0.28 -0.33 1.93
N THR A 96 1.60 -0.23 1.95
CA THR A 96 2.33 1.03 1.82
C THR A 96 3.58 0.79 1.00
N TRP A 97 3.69 1.51 -0.11
CA TRP A 97 4.86 1.51 -0.99
C TRP A 97 5.60 2.83 -0.88
N LYS A 98 6.90 2.77 -0.63
CA LYS A 98 7.80 3.93 -0.69
C LYS A 98 8.81 3.73 -1.81
N PHE A 99 8.76 4.56 -2.85
CA PHE A 99 9.53 4.31 -4.08
C PHE A 99 11.02 4.70 -4.00
N GLY A 100 11.43 5.43 -2.95
CA GLY A 100 12.83 5.77 -2.71
C GLY A 100 13.38 6.94 -3.54
N ASP A 101 12.55 7.59 -4.37
CA ASP A 101 12.91 8.73 -5.22
C ASP A 101 12.42 10.09 -4.68
N GLY A 102 11.70 10.09 -3.55
CA GLY A 102 11.08 11.26 -2.94
C GLY A 102 9.65 11.54 -3.41
N SER A 103 9.09 10.67 -4.26
CA SER A 103 7.68 10.70 -4.63
C SER A 103 6.77 10.30 -3.44
N PRO A 104 5.49 10.70 -3.44
CA PRO A 104 4.54 10.28 -2.41
C PRO A 104 4.39 8.75 -2.33
N ASP A 105 4.16 8.25 -1.12
CA ASP A 105 3.87 6.85 -0.86
C ASP A 105 2.54 6.42 -1.53
N SER A 106 2.45 5.14 -1.95
CA SER A 106 1.19 4.56 -2.44
C SER A 106 0.58 3.59 -1.44
N SER A 107 -0.75 3.56 -1.36
CA SER A 107 -1.53 2.62 -0.56
C SER A 107 -2.18 1.49 -1.37
N GLU A 108 -1.90 1.43 -2.67
CA GLU A 108 -2.35 0.35 -3.55
C GLU A 108 -1.49 -0.91 -3.33
N ALA A 109 -2.09 -2.10 -3.48
CA ALA A 109 -1.32 -3.34 -3.45
C ALA A 109 -0.34 -3.43 -4.62
N ASN A 110 -0.78 -3.01 -5.82
CA ASN A 110 -0.03 -3.13 -7.07
C ASN A 110 0.05 -1.78 -7.80
N PRO A 111 0.81 -0.79 -7.28
CA PRO A 111 0.90 0.52 -7.90
C PRO A 111 1.77 0.52 -9.16
N LYS A 112 1.56 1.51 -10.01
CA LYS A 112 2.50 1.86 -11.10
C LYS A 112 3.23 3.13 -10.72
N HIS A 113 4.54 3.15 -10.94
CA HIS A 113 5.38 4.31 -10.66
C HIS A 113 6.35 4.57 -11.81
N THR A 114 6.73 5.82 -12.03
CA THR A 114 7.69 6.20 -13.07
C THR A 114 8.88 6.89 -12.44
N TYR A 115 10.07 6.34 -12.68
CA TYR A 115 11.33 6.96 -12.28
C TYR A 115 11.87 7.84 -13.41
N ASP A 116 11.83 9.16 -13.21
CA ASP A 116 12.18 10.15 -14.24
C ASP A 116 13.70 10.37 -14.43
N LYS A 117 14.52 9.93 -13.48
CA LYS A 117 15.95 10.20 -13.46
C LYS A 117 16.75 8.90 -13.33
N PRO A 118 17.96 8.83 -13.92
CA PRO A 118 18.89 7.75 -13.65
C PRO A 118 19.25 7.68 -12.16
N GLY A 119 19.35 6.48 -11.63
CA GLY A 119 19.58 6.23 -10.22
C GLY A 119 19.32 4.78 -9.82
N LYS A 120 19.77 4.41 -8.62
CA LYS A 120 19.38 3.17 -7.96
C LYS A 120 18.35 3.50 -6.91
N TYR A 121 17.15 2.95 -7.05
CA TYR A 121 16.03 3.21 -6.15
C TYR A 121 15.70 1.94 -5.38
N ARG A 122 15.45 2.09 -4.09
CA ARG A 122 14.95 1.01 -3.24
C ARG A 122 13.47 1.28 -2.98
N ALA A 123 12.61 0.40 -3.49
CA ALA A 123 11.19 0.45 -3.25
C ALA A 123 10.83 -0.44 -2.05
N ASP A 124 10.34 0.16 -0.98
CA ASP A 124 9.93 -0.53 0.24
C ASP A 124 8.43 -0.85 0.22
N LEU A 125 8.07 -2.12 0.43
CA LEU A 125 6.73 -2.58 0.72
C LEU A 125 6.57 -2.79 2.23
N SER A 126 5.50 -2.25 2.80
CA SER A 126 5.03 -2.60 4.14
C SER A 126 3.56 -3.01 4.09
N VAL A 127 3.25 -4.16 4.66
CA VAL A 127 1.88 -4.68 4.76
C VAL A 127 1.52 -4.80 6.24
N SER A 128 0.36 -4.29 6.62
CA SER A 128 -0.21 -4.47 7.96
C SER A 128 -1.61 -5.06 7.88
N ASP A 129 -2.01 -5.77 8.91
CA ASP A 129 -3.31 -6.44 8.95
C ASP A 129 -4.28 -5.79 9.96
N GLY A 130 -5.45 -6.39 10.13
CA GLY A 130 -6.48 -5.99 11.09
C GLY A 130 -6.34 -6.61 12.48
N GLY A 131 -5.32 -7.44 12.71
CA GLY A 131 -4.91 -7.99 14.00
C GLY A 131 -3.81 -7.14 14.68
N GLY A 132 -3.12 -6.30 13.91
CA GLY A 132 -2.01 -5.48 14.38
C GLY A 132 -0.63 -6.04 13.99
N ASP A 133 -0.59 -7.12 13.22
CA ASP A 133 0.64 -7.67 12.65
C ASP A 133 1.07 -6.89 11.40
N SER A 134 2.36 -6.93 11.12
CA SER A 134 2.93 -6.31 9.92
C SER A 134 4.15 -7.07 9.43
N ASP A 135 4.31 -7.13 8.12
CA ASP A 135 5.50 -7.65 7.45
C ASP A 135 5.99 -6.67 6.37
N SER A 136 7.23 -6.78 5.94
CA SER A 136 7.82 -5.83 4.98
C SER A 136 8.90 -6.49 4.13
N ASP A 137 8.98 -6.04 2.88
CA ASP A 137 9.97 -6.48 1.92
C ASP A 137 10.40 -5.31 1.02
N TYR A 138 11.43 -5.49 0.19
CA TYR A 138 11.87 -4.43 -0.72
C TYR A 138 12.44 -4.99 -2.02
N ILE A 139 12.40 -4.16 -3.06
CA ILE A 139 13.02 -4.43 -4.36
C ILE A 139 13.88 -3.25 -4.81
N GLU A 140 14.98 -3.54 -5.50
CA GLU A 140 15.85 -2.52 -6.09
C GLU A 140 15.52 -2.31 -7.57
N VAL A 141 15.46 -1.05 -8.00
CA VAL A 141 15.23 -0.66 -9.39
C VAL A 141 16.42 0.16 -9.89
N GLU A 142 17.03 -0.27 -10.98
CA GLU A 142 18.18 0.40 -11.60
C GLU A 142 17.78 1.18 -12.87
N VAL A 143 17.81 2.50 -12.77
CA VAL A 143 17.50 3.41 -13.88
C VAL A 143 18.80 3.99 -14.44
N GLN A 144 18.98 3.85 -15.75
CA GLN A 144 20.18 4.22 -16.52
C GLN A 144 19.99 5.51 -17.32
#